data_AF-A0A5E4K9K6-F1
#
_entry.id   AF-A0A5E4K9K6-F1
#
_cell.length_a   1.000
_cell.length_b   1.000
_cell.length_c   1.000
_cell.angle_alpha   90.00
_cell.angle_beta   90.00
_cell.angle_gamma   90.00
#
_symmetry.space_group_name_H-M   'P 1'
#
loop_
_entity.id
_entity.type
_entity.pdbx_description
1 polymer ?
#
loop_
_entity_poly.entity_id
_entity_poly.type
_entity_poly.pdbx_seq_one_letter_code
_entity_poly.pdbx_strand_id
1 'polypeptide(L)'
;MEKCPINVGDAISVFTHGDTTKYLKVEYVEPLPPSRDLIKDFSSLASGATSNDNEITILEMNGTKSSDAYHELFVGWMEILDLIEITVKQPSSVSRFQTKASNIALGPWSGEVPITIYQDETLYLDVTALQTLTKTRVAFYGYRVVCSSLSNENEAKNLAVQKGKQIYPMAAAGFSS
;
A
#
# COMPACT_ATOMS: atom_id res chain seq x y z
N MET A 1 6.51 -15.92 7.07
CA MET A 1 5.60 -14.75 7.14
C MET A 1 6.14 -13.87 8.23
N GLU A 2 6.77 -12.75 7.86
CA GLU A 2 7.25 -11.78 8.85
C GLU A 2 6.07 -11.26 9.67
N LYS A 3 6.29 -11.03 10.97
CA LYS A 3 5.26 -10.55 11.89
C LYS A 3 4.78 -9.17 11.42
N CYS A 4 3.46 -8.94 11.44
CA CYS A 4 2.90 -7.62 11.14
C CYS A 4 3.61 -6.54 11.98
N PRO A 5 4.11 -5.46 11.36
CA PRO A 5 4.77 -4.38 12.09
C PRO A 5 3.80 -3.65 13.03
N ILE A 6 2.49 -3.81 12.82
CA ILE A 6 1.41 -3.14 13.55
C ILE A 6 0.65 -4.18 14.39
N ASN A 7 0.30 -3.81 15.63
CA ASN A 7 -0.48 -4.68 16.52
C ASN A 7 -1.84 -4.07 16.82
N VAL A 8 -2.80 -4.92 17.20
CA VAL A 8 -4.12 -4.48 17.67
C VAL A 8 -3.98 -3.56 18.88
N GLY A 9 -4.68 -2.44 18.84
CA GLY A 9 -4.65 -1.37 19.84
C GLY A 9 -3.54 -0.34 19.66
N ASP A 10 -2.69 -0.47 18.63
CA ASP A 10 -1.69 0.56 18.31
C ASP A 10 -2.37 1.79 17.72
N ALA A 11 -1.77 2.97 17.98
CA ALA A 11 -2.16 4.23 17.35
C ALA A 11 -1.29 4.45 16.11
N ILE A 12 -1.91 4.73 14.97
CA ILE A 12 -1.23 5.02 13.71
C ILE A 12 -1.70 6.38 13.16
N SER A 13 -0.82 7.06 12.44
CA SER A 13 -1.17 8.28 11.71
C SER A 13 -0.98 8.03 10.23
N VAL A 14 -2.00 8.28 9.42
CA VAL A 14 -2.00 8.07 7.98
C VAL A 14 -2.03 9.41 7.27
N PHE A 15 -1.05 9.67 6.41
CA PHE A 15 -1.01 10.86 5.58
C PHE A 15 -1.70 10.56 4.26
N THR A 16 -3.00 10.89 4.14
CA THR A 16 -3.78 10.62 2.92
C THR A 16 -3.53 11.64 1.83
N HIS A 17 -3.79 11.25 0.59
CA HIS A 17 -3.67 12.12 -0.57
C HIS A 17 -4.66 13.30 -0.54
N GLY A 18 -4.24 14.42 0.08
CA GLY A 18 -5.04 15.61 0.34
C GLY A 18 -4.57 16.41 1.57
N ASP A 19 -3.31 16.23 1.98
CA ASP A 19 -2.66 16.86 3.15
C ASP A 19 -3.43 16.72 4.47
N THR A 20 -4.29 15.69 4.57
CA THR A 20 -5.07 15.44 5.79
C THR A 20 -4.46 14.25 6.52
N THR A 21 -3.90 14.50 7.71
CA THR A 21 -3.44 13.42 8.60
C THR A 21 -4.64 12.84 9.32
N LYS A 22 -4.86 11.54 9.14
CA LYS A 22 -5.86 10.78 9.89
C LYS A 22 -5.19 10.05 11.05
N TYR A 23 -5.76 10.18 12.24
CA TYR A 23 -5.31 9.46 13.43
C TYR A 23 -6.23 8.28 13.67
N LEU A 24 -5.66 7.10 13.75
CA LEU A 24 -6.40 5.84 13.72
C LEU A 24 -5.95 4.91 14.85
N LYS A 25 -6.89 4.15 15.40
CA LYS A 25 -6.61 3.06 16.33
C LYS A 25 -6.84 1.72 15.64
N VAL A 26 -5.87 0.82 15.74
CA VAL A 26 -5.95 -0.51 15.13
C VAL A 26 -6.91 -1.37 15.93
N GLU A 27 -7.99 -1.84 15.29
CA GLU A 27 -8.97 -2.73 15.91
C GLU A 27 -8.71 -4.19 15.55
N TYR A 28 -8.28 -4.42 14.30
CA TYR A 28 -8.11 -5.77 13.77
C TYR A 28 -7.00 -5.81 12.73
N VAL A 29 -6.27 -6.93 12.70
CA VAL A 29 -5.20 -7.20 11.73
C VAL A 29 -5.43 -8.60 11.15
N GLU A 30 -5.61 -8.67 9.84
CA GLU A 30 -5.83 -9.91 9.10
C GLU A 30 -4.60 -10.22 8.25
N PRO A 31 -3.95 -11.38 8.40
CA PRO A 31 -2.89 -11.79 7.50
C PRO A 31 -3.45 -12.11 6.11
N LEU A 32 -2.81 -11.58 5.09
CA LEU A 32 -3.15 -11.75 3.69
C LEU A 32 -1.99 -12.43 2.96
N PRO A 33 -2.00 -13.77 2.85
CA PRO A 33 -1.14 -14.45 1.90
C PRO A 33 -1.58 -14.10 0.47
N PRO A 34 -0.69 -14.21 -0.53
CA PRO A 34 -1.04 -13.96 -1.92
C PRO A 34 -2.10 -14.98 -2.34
N SER A 35 -3.32 -14.51 -2.50
CA SER A 35 -4.38 -15.23 -3.19
C SER A 35 -4.31 -14.94 -4.69
N ARG A 36 -5.18 -15.58 -5.48
CA ARG A 36 -5.33 -15.24 -6.90
C ARG A 36 -5.62 -13.75 -7.12
N ASP A 37 -6.32 -13.11 -6.19
CA ASP A 37 -6.69 -11.69 -6.28
C ASP A 37 -5.51 -10.77 -5.91
N LEU A 38 -4.54 -11.29 -5.17
CA LEU A 38 -3.30 -10.62 -4.76
C LEU A 38 -2.11 -10.94 -5.68
N ILE A 39 -2.34 -11.63 -6.80
CA ILE A 39 -1.35 -11.82 -7.86
C ILE A 39 -1.86 -11.11 -9.10
N LYS A 40 -1.21 -10.01 -9.46
CA LYS A 40 -1.53 -9.27 -10.68
C LYS A 40 -0.71 -9.80 -11.84
N ASP A 41 -1.38 -10.17 -12.92
CA ASP A 41 -0.77 -10.53 -14.21
C ASP A 41 -0.97 -9.38 -15.21
N PHE A 42 0.12 -8.84 -15.74
CA PHE A 42 0.14 -7.78 -16.74
C PHE A 42 0.20 -8.33 -18.17
N SER A 43 -0.17 -9.62 -18.34
CA SER A 43 -0.22 -10.34 -19.61
C SER A 43 1.16 -10.55 -20.24
N SER A 44 1.17 -10.96 -21.51
CA SER A 44 2.40 -11.15 -22.26
C SER A 44 3.01 -9.81 -22.67
N LEU A 45 4.29 -9.62 -22.39
CA LEU A 45 5.07 -8.47 -22.83
C LEU A 45 6.26 -8.95 -23.65
N ALA A 46 6.49 -8.30 -24.79
CA ALA A 46 7.70 -8.50 -25.56
C ALA A 46 8.92 -7.91 -24.83
N SER A 47 10.12 -8.36 -25.17
CA SER A 47 11.35 -7.79 -24.62
C SER A 47 11.40 -6.26 -24.79
N GLY A 48 11.63 -5.53 -23.70
CA GLY A 48 11.67 -4.08 -23.65
C GLY A 48 10.31 -3.38 -23.74
N ALA A 49 9.20 -4.13 -23.80
CA ALA A 49 7.86 -3.55 -23.77
C ALA A 49 7.46 -3.21 -22.33
N THR A 50 6.76 -2.07 -22.20
CA THR A 50 6.24 -1.58 -20.92
C THR A 50 4.71 -1.57 -20.96
N SER A 51 4.07 -2.16 -19.96
CA SER A 51 2.65 -1.90 -19.67
C SER A 51 2.56 -0.58 -18.91
N ASN A 52 1.74 0.36 -19.38
CA ASN A 52 1.68 1.72 -18.83
C ASN A 52 0.45 1.91 -17.94
N ASP A 53 0.64 2.61 -16.81
CA ASP A 53 -0.39 3.15 -15.91
C ASP A 53 -1.44 2.11 -15.48
N ASN A 54 -0.99 0.92 -15.10
CA ASN A 54 -1.90 -0.12 -14.66
C ASN A 54 -2.37 0.18 -13.23
N GLU A 55 -3.67 0.36 -13.10
CA GLU A 55 -4.33 0.49 -11.81
C GLU A 55 -4.30 -0.83 -11.04
N ILE A 56 -3.81 -0.78 -9.80
CA ILE A 56 -3.76 -1.93 -8.91
C ILE A 56 -4.79 -1.80 -7.80
N THR A 57 -5.82 -2.62 -7.89
CA THR A 57 -6.74 -2.91 -6.80
C THR A 57 -6.26 -4.19 -6.12
N ILE A 58 -5.52 -4.06 -5.01
CA ILE A 58 -4.93 -5.22 -4.30
C ILE A 58 -6.03 -6.03 -3.59
N LEU A 59 -7.09 -5.38 -3.11
CA LEU A 59 -8.25 -6.00 -2.45
C LEU A 59 -9.49 -5.13 -2.62
N GLU A 60 -10.67 -5.74 -2.56
CA GLU A 60 -11.90 -5.04 -2.20
C GLU A 60 -11.81 -4.62 -0.72
N MET A 61 -11.15 -3.49 -0.47
CA MET A 61 -11.31 -2.77 0.79
C MET A 61 -12.77 -2.32 0.83
N ASN A 62 -13.51 -2.78 1.84
CA ASN A 62 -14.93 -2.50 1.96
C ASN A 62 -15.10 -1.07 2.46
N GLY A 63 -14.87 -0.08 1.59
CA GLY A 63 -15.19 1.33 1.82
C GLY A 63 -16.68 1.57 2.12
N THR A 64 -17.52 0.53 2.00
CA THR A 64 -18.97 0.53 2.16
C THR A 64 -19.48 0.20 3.56
N LYS A 65 -18.68 0.37 4.63
CA LYS A 65 -19.25 0.69 5.96
C LYS A 65 -19.26 2.20 6.24
N SER A 66 -19.72 2.96 5.24
CA SER A 66 -20.48 4.25 5.22
C SER A 66 -20.52 5.18 6.45
N SER A 67 -19.51 5.19 7.27
CA SER A 67 -19.36 6.12 8.39
C SER A 67 -17.87 6.35 8.56
N ASP A 68 -17.48 7.58 8.89
CA ASP A 68 -16.11 7.97 9.27
C ASP A 68 -15.55 7.19 10.48
N ALA A 69 -16.24 6.14 10.93
CA ALA A 69 -15.89 5.31 12.07
C ALA A 69 -14.92 4.18 11.71
N TYR A 70 -14.86 3.71 10.46
CA TYR A 70 -14.02 2.57 10.07
C TYR A 70 -13.12 2.87 8.87
N HIS A 71 -11.85 2.51 9.05
CA HIS A 71 -10.78 2.75 8.11
C HIS A 71 -9.99 1.47 7.83
N GLU A 72 -9.70 1.17 6.57
CA GLU A 72 -8.93 0.00 6.15
C GLU A 72 -7.62 0.42 5.50
N LEU A 73 -6.58 -0.36 5.77
CA LEU A 73 -5.28 -0.24 5.14
C LEU A 73 -4.79 -1.60 4.69
N PHE A 74 -4.09 -1.62 3.56
CA PHE A 74 -3.18 -2.70 3.23
C PHE A 74 -1.77 -2.30 3.70
N VAL A 75 -1.12 -3.14 4.49
CA VAL A 75 0.29 -2.97 4.89
C VAL A 75 1.01 -4.26 4.55
N GLY A 76 1.98 -4.18 3.66
CA GLY A 76 2.54 -5.40 3.09
C GLY A 76 3.79 -5.15 2.27
N TRP A 77 4.12 -6.15 1.46
CA TRP A 77 5.21 -6.09 0.52
C TRP A 77 4.81 -6.69 -0.82
N MET A 78 5.55 -6.26 -1.84
CA MET A 78 5.43 -6.74 -3.20
C MET A 78 6.63 -7.63 -3.54
N GLU A 79 6.37 -8.70 -4.29
CA GLU A 79 7.37 -9.62 -4.82
C GLU A 79 7.22 -9.73 -6.35
N ILE A 80 8.35 -9.60 -7.04
CA ILE A 80 8.43 -9.77 -8.49
C ILE A 80 8.60 -11.26 -8.80
N LEU A 81 7.65 -11.86 -9.54
CA LEU A 81 7.66 -13.30 -9.81
C LEU A 81 8.33 -13.69 -11.14
N ASP A 82 8.46 -12.74 -12.05
CA ASP A 82 8.99 -12.95 -13.40
C ASP A 82 10.14 -11.96 -13.68
N LEU A 83 10.88 -12.12 -14.79
CA LEU A 83 12.03 -11.27 -15.11
C LEU A 83 11.60 -9.89 -15.66
N ILE A 84 11.06 -9.05 -14.78
CA ILE A 84 10.48 -7.75 -15.08
C ILE A 84 11.07 -6.66 -14.19
N GLU A 85 10.99 -5.42 -14.67
CA GLU A 85 11.21 -4.21 -13.90
C GLU A 85 9.87 -3.53 -13.61
N ILE A 86 9.68 -3.03 -12.39
CA ILE A 86 8.46 -2.33 -12.00
C ILE A 86 8.80 -0.88 -11.69
N THR A 87 8.07 0.05 -12.29
CA THR A 87 8.03 1.45 -11.83
C THR A 87 6.74 1.66 -11.07
N VAL A 88 6.84 1.83 -9.76
CA VAL A 88 5.71 2.23 -8.95
C VAL A 88 5.45 3.72 -9.21
N LYS A 89 4.22 4.08 -9.54
CA LYS A 89 3.75 5.46 -9.70
C LYS A 89 2.68 5.76 -8.66
N GLN A 90 2.87 6.86 -7.94
CA GLN A 90 1.90 7.34 -6.96
C GLN A 90 1.40 8.70 -7.38
N PRO A 91 0.14 8.87 -7.74
CA PRO A 91 -0.36 10.19 -8.09
C PRO A 91 -0.39 11.06 -6.84
N SER A 92 0.57 11.98 -6.71
CA SER A 92 0.46 13.08 -5.76
C SER A 92 0.01 14.36 -6.48
N SER A 93 -1.26 14.74 -6.34
CA SER A 93 -1.75 16.11 -6.53
C SER A 93 -0.88 17.09 -5.75
N VAL A 94 -0.08 17.86 -6.47
CA VAL A 94 0.75 18.94 -5.92
C VAL A 94 -0.02 20.28 -5.97
N SER A 95 -0.91 20.44 -6.95
CA SER A 95 -1.86 21.55 -7.11
C SER A 95 -2.80 21.27 -8.30
N ARG A 96 -3.73 22.20 -8.64
CA ARG A 96 -4.63 22.06 -9.80
C ARG A 96 -3.83 21.65 -11.06
N PHE A 97 -4.11 20.46 -11.58
CA PHE A 97 -3.54 19.86 -12.79
C PHE A 97 -2.07 19.39 -12.71
N GLN A 98 -1.48 19.17 -11.53
CA GLN A 98 -0.14 18.59 -11.41
C GLN A 98 -0.10 17.35 -10.53
N THR A 99 0.26 16.22 -11.13
CA THR A 99 0.51 14.95 -10.44
C THR A 99 2.02 14.69 -10.41
N LYS A 100 2.65 14.68 -9.23
CA LYS A 100 4.04 14.23 -9.06
C LYS A 100 4.01 12.75 -8.71
N ALA A 101 4.63 11.92 -9.54
CA ALA A 101 4.83 10.51 -9.25
C ALA A 101 6.17 10.31 -8.53
N SER A 102 6.15 9.67 -7.36
CA SER A 102 7.34 8.99 -6.86
C SER A 102 7.57 7.79 -7.78
N ASN A 103 8.72 7.74 -8.44
CA ASN A 103 9.09 6.63 -9.32
C ASN A 103 10.19 5.84 -8.63
N ILE A 104 9.90 4.60 -8.27
CA ILE A 104 10.92 3.66 -7.82
C ILE A 104 10.95 2.52 -8.83
N ALA A 105 12.10 2.40 -9.51
CA ALA A 105 12.38 1.31 -10.43
C ALA A 105 12.91 0.11 -9.62
N LEU A 106 12.21 -1.01 -9.72
CA LEU A 106 12.49 -2.23 -9.00
C LEU A 106 12.89 -3.30 -10.00
N GLY A 107 14.16 -3.73 -9.94
CA GLY A 107 14.66 -4.84 -10.76
C GLY A 107 14.24 -6.21 -10.22
N PRO A 108 14.45 -7.30 -10.98
CA PRO A 108 14.00 -8.66 -10.61
C PRO A 108 14.55 -9.19 -9.27
N TRP A 109 15.60 -8.55 -8.74
CA TRP A 109 16.27 -8.93 -7.50
C TRP A 109 16.15 -7.86 -6.41
N SER A 110 15.21 -6.92 -6.54
CA SER A 110 15.05 -5.79 -5.62
C SER A 110 14.54 -6.18 -4.22
N GLY A 111 14.31 -7.47 -3.96
CA GLY A 111 13.86 -7.96 -2.66
C GLY A 111 12.40 -7.63 -2.39
N GLU A 112 11.96 -7.86 -1.15
CA GLU A 112 10.62 -7.50 -0.70
C GLU A 112 10.50 -5.97 -0.58
N VAL A 113 9.50 -5.41 -1.24
CA VAL A 113 9.30 -3.97 -1.28
C VAL A 113 8.12 -3.58 -0.41
N PRO A 114 8.32 -2.83 0.69
CA PRO A 114 7.23 -2.47 1.58
C PRO A 114 6.28 -1.47 0.90
N ILE A 115 4.98 -1.73 1.01
CA ILE A 115 3.92 -0.89 0.50
C ILE A 115 2.81 -0.71 1.54
N THR A 116 2.26 0.49 1.60
CA THR A 116 1.05 0.79 2.37
C THR A 116 0.03 1.45 1.47
N ILE A 117 -1.22 1.01 1.51
CA ILE A 117 -2.34 1.58 0.75
C ILE A 117 -3.49 1.85 1.71
N TYR A 118 -4.02 3.08 1.69
CA TYR A 118 -5.20 3.45 2.47
C TYR A 118 -6.47 3.26 1.66
N GLN A 119 -7.60 2.96 2.31
CA GLN A 119 -8.90 2.89 1.66
C GLN A 119 -9.16 4.17 0.83
N ASP A 120 -9.56 4.01 -0.43
CA ASP A 120 -9.74 5.08 -1.44
C ASP A 120 -8.48 5.55 -2.18
N GLU A 121 -7.31 5.00 -1.86
CA GLU A 121 -6.09 5.28 -2.62
C GLU A 121 -5.76 4.17 -3.61
N THR A 122 -5.22 4.61 -4.74
CA THR A 122 -4.93 3.76 -5.89
C THR A 122 -3.44 3.76 -6.18
N LEU A 123 -2.87 2.57 -6.33
CA LEU A 123 -1.49 2.37 -6.74
C LEU A 123 -1.44 2.15 -8.25
N TYR A 124 -0.51 2.81 -8.94
CA TYR A 124 -0.26 2.58 -10.36
C TYR A 124 1.10 1.91 -10.53
N LEU A 125 1.16 0.89 -11.39
CA LEU A 125 2.40 0.20 -11.73
C LEU A 125 2.64 0.23 -13.24
N ASP A 126 3.83 0.66 -13.64
CA ASP A 126 4.38 0.31 -14.94
C ASP A 126 5.24 -0.93 -14.80
N VAL A 127 5.11 -1.85 -15.75
CA VAL A 127 5.89 -3.10 -15.77
C VAL A 127 6.61 -3.20 -17.10
N THR A 128 7.93 -3.27 -17.06
CA THR A 128 8.79 -3.43 -18.22
C THR A 128 9.37 -4.83 -18.24
N ALA A 129 9.19 -5.56 -19.34
CA ALA A 129 9.75 -6.91 -19.46
C ALA A 129 11.20 -6.87 -19.94
N LEU A 130 12.12 -7.51 -19.20
CA LEU A 130 13.53 -7.59 -19.59
C LEU A 130 13.79 -8.63 -20.69
N GLN A 131 12.83 -9.53 -20.93
CA GLN A 131 12.82 -10.49 -22.02
C GLN A 131 11.37 -10.73 -22.47
N THR A 132 11.17 -11.42 -23.60
CA THR A 132 9.82 -11.81 -24.01
C THR A 132 9.24 -12.82 -23.02
N LEU A 133 8.11 -12.45 -22.40
CA LEU A 133 7.43 -13.24 -21.38
C LEU A 133 5.98 -13.47 -21.77
N THR A 134 5.47 -14.69 -21.54
CA THR A 134 4.06 -15.03 -21.77
C THR A 134 3.14 -14.53 -20.65
N LYS A 135 3.71 -14.23 -19.49
CA LYS A 135 3.05 -13.67 -18.31
C LYS A 135 4.02 -12.78 -17.58
N THR A 136 3.50 -11.75 -16.94
CA THR A 136 4.30 -10.81 -16.16
C THR A 136 3.59 -10.58 -14.85
N ARG A 137 4.09 -11.19 -13.79
CA ARG A 137 3.33 -11.32 -12.54
C ARG A 137 4.03 -10.68 -11.36
N VAL A 138 3.19 -10.11 -10.51
CA VAL A 138 3.57 -9.43 -9.28
C VAL A 138 2.66 -9.94 -8.18
N ALA A 139 3.25 -10.47 -7.11
CA ALA A 139 2.53 -10.94 -5.95
C ALA A 139 2.57 -9.90 -4.83
N PHE A 140 1.46 -9.77 -4.12
CA PHE A 140 1.32 -8.92 -2.95
C PHE A 140 1.08 -9.79 -1.72
N TYR A 141 1.81 -9.47 -0.65
CA TYR A 141 1.77 -10.14 0.63
C TYR A 141 1.56 -9.09 1.71
N GLY A 142 0.91 -9.44 2.81
CA GLY A 142 0.89 -8.53 3.95
C GLY A 142 -0.31 -8.72 4.84
N TYR A 143 -0.90 -7.61 5.23
CA TYR A 143 -1.95 -7.56 6.22
C TYR A 143 -3.02 -6.55 5.83
N ARG A 144 -4.29 -6.91 6.05
CA ARG A 144 -5.39 -5.93 6.12
C ARG A 144 -5.44 -5.41 7.53
N VAL A 145 -5.31 -4.11 7.70
CA VAL A 145 -5.40 -3.44 9.00
C VAL A 145 -6.71 -2.68 9.02
N VAL A 146 -7.61 -3.04 9.93
CA VAL A 146 -8.87 -2.34 10.14
C VAL A 146 -8.72 -1.47 11.38
N CYS A 147 -9.09 -0.22 11.23
CA CYS A 147 -8.93 0.83 12.22
C CYS A 147 -10.23 1.57 12.50
N SER A 148 -10.30 2.15 13.69
CA SER A 148 -11.29 3.15 14.08
C SER A 148 -10.67 4.56 14.09
N SER A 149 -11.50 5.58 13.87
CA SER A 149 -11.06 6.98 13.93
C SER A 149 -10.77 7.42 15.35
N LEU A 150 -9.68 8.15 15.52
CA LEU A 150 -9.38 8.93 16.73
C LEU A 150 -9.74 10.39 16.49
N SER A 151 -10.22 11.07 17.53
CA SER A 151 -10.75 12.42 17.40
C SER A 151 -9.68 13.47 17.10
N ASN A 152 -8.43 13.24 17.52
CA ASN A 152 -7.30 14.15 17.30
C ASN A 152 -5.94 13.50 17.61
N GLU A 153 -4.87 14.23 17.29
CA GLU A 153 -3.48 13.84 17.56
C GLU A 153 -3.20 13.57 19.05
N ASN A 154 -3.80 14.34 19.97
CA ASN A 154 -3.53 14.16 21.40
C ASN A 154 -4.09 12.83 21.91
N GLU A 155 -5.25 12.41 21.41
CA GLU A 155 -5.80 11.10 21.71
C GLU A 155 -4.88 9.97 21.21
N ALA A 156 -4.36 10.10 19.99
CA ALA A 156 -3.39 9.15 19.44
C ALA A 156 -2.09 9.11 20.27
N LYS A 157 -1.56 10.26 20.68
CA LYS A 157 -0.37 10.34 21.54
C LYS A 157 -0.62 9.71 22.90
N ASN A 158 -1.76 9.98 23.52
CA ASN A 158 -2.12 9.41 24.81
C ASN A 158 -2.23 7.87 24.73
N LEU A 159 -2.84 7.35 23.67
CA LEU A 159 -2.94 5.91 23.44
C LEU A 159 -1.56 5.28 23.21
N ALA A 160 -0.71 5.93 22.40
CA ALA A 160 0.66 5.47 22.15
C ALA A 160 1.48 5.42 23.46
N VAL A 161 1.41 6.47 24.28
CA VAL A 161 2.08 6.54 25.60
C VAL A 161 1.57 5.46 26.56
N GLN A 162 0.25 5.23 26.64
CA GLN A 162 -0.31 4.15 27.47
C GLN A 162 0.19 2.76 27.08
N LYS A 163 0.53 2.57 25.80
CA LYS A 163 1.08 1.32 25.26
C LYS A 163 2.60 1.27 25.27
N GLY A 164 3.29 2.32 25.73
CA GLY A 164 4.75 2.42 25.68
C GLY A 164 5.31 2.45 24.26
N LYS A 165 4.54 2.96 23.29
CA LYS A 165 4.87 3.00 21.86
C LYS A 165 4.84 4.42 21.31
N GLN A 166 5.41 4.61 20.12
CA GLN A 166 5.23 5.82 19.34
C GLN A 166 4.05 5.67 18.38
N ILE A 167 3.50 6.80 17.90
CA ILE A 167 2.56 6.77 16.78
C ILE A 167 3.32 6.30 15.54
N TYR A 168 2.80 5.30 14.84
CA TYR A 168 3.40 4.84 13.59
C TYR A 168 2.98 5.76 12.44
N PRO A 169 3.90 6.56 11.85
CA PRO A 169 3.59 7.33 10.67
C PRO A 169 3.51 6.40 9.45
N MET A 170 2.38 6.45 8.75
CA MET A 170 2.15 5.70 7.54
C MET A 170 1.88 6.70 6.41
N ALA A 171 2.69 6.64 5.36
CA ALA A 171 2.34 7.29 4.11
C ALA A 171 1.24 6.46 3.45
N ALA A 172 0.08 7.09 3.22
CA ALA A 172 -0.95 6.48 2.41
C ALA A 172 -0.42 6.44 0.97
N ALA A 173 -0.41 5.25 0.38
CA ALA A 173 0.29 4.96 -0.87
C ALA A 173 1.76 5.41 -0.76
N GLY A 174 2.59 4.62 -0.08
CA GLY A 174 3.99 4.95 0.16
C GLY A 174 4.83 3.75 0.60
N PHE A 175 6.15 3.87 0.41
CA PHE A 175 7.13 2.98 1.01
C PHE A 175 7.28 3.38 2.48
N SER A 176 7.23 2.42 3.40
CA SER A 176 7.60 2.70 4.79
C SER A 176 9.12 2.87 4.85
N SER A 177 9.57 4.09 5.15
CA SER A 177 10.97 4.40 5.46
C SER A 177 11.41 3.80 6.79
#